data_AF-A0A0N0T4Z6-F1
#
_entry.id   AF-A0A0N0T4Z6-F1
#
_cell.length_a   1.000
_cell.length_b   1.000
_cell.length_c   1.000
_cell.angle_alpha   90.00
_cell.angle_beta   90.00
_cell.angle_gamma   90.00
#
_symmetry.space_group_name_H-M   'P 1'
#
loop_
_entity.id
_entity.type
_entity.pdbx_description
1 polymer ?
#
loop_
_entity_poly.entity_id
_entity_poly.type
_entity_poly.pdbx_seq_one_letter_code
_entity_poly.pdbx_strand_id
1 'polypeptide(L)'
;QTGDVANFEMTNNRIGVVLTSGEATVKEGDLYASWVGQLGDASDIELSSDRIGVLRNDGSFAVKEGTLFATWTEQSGGVSAADLTHR
;
A
#
# COMPACT_ATOMS: atom_id res chain seq x y z
N GLN A 1 -13.36 -1.39 -11.09
CA GLN A 1 -12.24 -2.31 -11.39
C GLN A 1 -11.03 -1.46 -11.72
N THR A 2 -9.82 -1.89 -11.37
CA THR A 2 -8.57 -1.24 -11.79
C THR A 2 -7.88 -2.12 -12.82
N GLY A 3 -7.40 -1.53 -13.91
CA GLY A 3 -6.53 -2.20 -14.90
C GLY A 3 -5.07 -2.14 -14.45
N ASP A 4 -4.18 -2.81 -15.20
CA ASP A 4 -2.73 -2.63 -15.11
C ASP A 4 -2.12 -2.80 -13.71
N VAL A 5 -2.47 -3.89 -13.03
CA VAL A 5 -1.95 -4.22 -11.70
C VAL A 5 -0.59 -4.91 -11.81
N ALA A 6 0.42 -4.34 -11.15
CA ALA A 6 1.76 -4.92 -11.01
C ALA A 6 1.89 -5.75 -9.72
N ASN A 7 1.26 -5.31 -8.64
CA ASN A 7 1.26 -6.00 -7.35
C ASN A 7 -0.06 -5.75 -6.60
N PHE A 8 -0.44 -6.62 -5.67
CA PHE A 8 -1.64 -6.49 -4.86
C PHE A 8 -1.47 -7.16 -3.50
N GLU A 9 -2.18 -6.63 -2.49
CA GLU A 9 -2.28 -7.19 -1.15
C GLU A 9 -3.72 -6.99 -0.63
N MET A 10 -4.18 -7.85 0.26
CA MET A 10 -5.52 -7.76 0.83
C MET A 10 -5.58 -8.19 2.29
N THR A 11 -6.41 -7.49 3.05
CA THR A 11 -6.82 -7.88 4.40
C THR A 11 -8.33 -8.10 4.43
N ASN A 12 -8.88 -8.39 5.61
CA ASN A 12 -10.32 -8.50 5.81
C ASN A 12 -11.09 -7.21 5.48
N ASN A 13 -10.45 -6.03 5.55
CA ASN A 13 -11.12 -4.73 5.39
C ASN A 13 -10.48 -3.83 4.33
N ARG A 14 -9.33 -4.19 3.76
CA ARG A 14 -8.60 -3.38 2.77
C ARG A 14 -8.19 -4.22 1.58
N ILE A 15 -8.23 -3.61 0.40
CA ILE A 15 -7.59 -4.14 -0.81
C ILE A 15 -6.67 -3.05 -1.33
N GLY A 16 -5.42 -3.40 -1.57
CA GLY A 16 -4.39 -2.52 -2.09
C GLY A 16 -3.82 -3.07 -3.39
N VAL A 17 -3.45 -2.17 -4.30
CA VAL A 17 -2.75 -2.52 -5.54
C VAL A 17 -1.65 -1.50 -5.82
N VAL A 18 -0.59 -1.95 -6.47
CA VAL A 18 0.36 -1.12 -7.18
C VAL A 18 0.05 -1.22 -8.67
N LEU A 19 -0.19 -0.09 -9.31
CA LEU A 19 -0.38 -0.01 -10.75
C LEU A 19 0.97 -0.05 -11.47
N THR A 20 1.01 -0.47 -12.73
CA THR A 20 2.24 -0.43 -13.55
C THR A 20 2.81 0.98 -13.72
N SER A 21 2.01 2.02 -13.44
CA SER A 21 2.47 3.42 -13.36
C SER A 21 3.29 3.72 -12.11
N GLY A 22 3.36 2.81 -11.15
CA GLY A 22 3.98 3.02 -9.83
C GLY A 22 3.07 3.67 -8.79
N GLU A 23 1.76 3.82 -9.07
CA GLU A 23 0.83 4.37 -8.07
C GLU A 23 0.30 3.24 -7.18
N ALA A 24 0.52 3.36 -5.87
CA ALA A 24 -0.13 2.52 -4.86
C ALA A 24 -1.52 3.10 -4.53
N THR A 25 -2.56 2.28 -4.66
CA THR A 25 -3.94 2.66 -4.33
C THR A 25 -4.58 1.66 -3.39
N VAL A 26 -5.43 2.12 -2.48
CA VAL A 26 -6.14 1.27 -1.51
C VAL A 26 -7.61 1.65 -1.47
N LYS A 27 -8.48 0.66 -1.39
CA LYS A 27 -9.86 0.83 -0.93
C LYS A 27 -10.05 0.16 0.42
N GLU A 28 -10.91 0.74 1.24
CA GLU A 28 -11.20 0.28 2.60
C GLU A 28 -12.72 0.18 2.80
N GLY A 29 -13.17 -0.87 3.47
CA GLY A 29 -14.57 -1.14 3.73
C GLY A 29 -15.17 -2.17 2.77
N ASP A 30 -16.38 -1.90 2.28
CA ASP A 30 -17.09 -2.84 1.42
C ASP A 30 -16.44 -3.00 0.02
N LEU A 31 -16.92 -3.99 -0.74
CA LEU A 31 -16.36 -4.30 -2.06
C LEU A 31 -16.56 -3.19 -3.10
N TYR A 32 -17.46 -2.24 -2.86
CA TYR A 32 -17.81 -1.11 -3.72
C TYR A 32 -17.14 0.21 -3.30
N ALA A 33 -16.37 0.21 -2.21
CA ALA A 33 -15.59 1.34 -1.77
C ALA A 33 -14.69 1.87 -2.91
N SER A 34 -14.54 3.20 -2.94
CA SER A 34 -13.69 3.87 -3.93
C SER A 34 -12.22 3.64 -3.63
N TRP A 35 -11.41 3.55 -4.68
CA TRP A 35 -9.96 3.55 -4.55
C TRP A 35 -9.45 4.93 -4.14
N VAL A 36 -8.47 4.96 -3.25
CA VAL A 36 -7.79 6.16 -2.78
C VAL A 36 -6.31 6.02 -3.10
N GLY A 37 -5.72 7.00 -3.79
CA GLY A 37 -4.27 7.07 -4.01
C GLY A 37 -3.52 7.20 -2.70
N GLN A 38 -2.46 6.42 -2.56
CA GLN A 38 -1.70 6.31 -1.31
C GLN A 38 -0.31 6.94 -1.47
N LEU A 39 0.44 6.48 -2.48
CA LEU A 39 1.81 6.89 -2.69
C LEU A 39 2.31 6.48 -4.09
N GLY A 40 3.10 7.34 -4.74
CA GLY A 40 3.70 7.06 -6.05
C GLY A 40 5.09 6.40 -5.97
N ASP A 41 5.67 6.08 -7.13
CA ASP A 41 6.96 5.38 -7.25
C ASP A 41 7.03 4.04 -6.50
N ALA A 42 5.87 3.42 -6.27
CA ALA A 42 5.74 2.16 -5.55
C ALA A 42 6.17 0.97 -6.42
N SER A 43 6.86 0.03 -5.80
CA SER A 43 7.12 -1.32 -6.33
C SER A 43 6.30 -2.38 -5.59
N ASP A 44 5.94 -2.12 -4.33
CA ASP A 44 5.19 -3.05 -3.49
C ASP A 44 4.24 -2.31 -2.54
N ILE A 45 3.18 -2.99 -2.12
CA ILE A 45 2.23 -2.51 -1.11
C ILE A 45 1.95 -3.61 -0.08
N GLU A 46 2.07 -3.24 1.19
CA GLU A 46 1.88 -4.13 2.33
C GLU A 46 0.72 -3.65 3.18
N LEU A 47 -0.15 -4.56 3.62
CA LEU A 47 -1.33 -4.21 4.41
C LEU A 47 -1.44 -5.08 5.67
N SER A 48 -1.70 -4.42 6.79
CA SER A 48 -2.16 -5.08 8.02
C SER A 48 -3.48 -4.47 8.49
N SER A 49 -3.96 -4.84 9.68
CA SER A 49 -5.24 -4.39 10.23
C SER A 49 -5.40 -2.86 10.15
N ASP A 50 -4.39 -2.11 10.60
CA ASP A 50 -4.43 -0.66 10.70
C ASP A 50 -3.30 0.04 9.92
N ARG A 51 -2.31 -0.69 9.39
CA ARG A 51 -1.19 -0.09 8.66
C ARG A 51 -1.22 -0.32 7.16
N ILE A 52 -0.63 0.64 6.45
CA ILE A 52 -0.30 0.55 5.03
C ILE A 52 1.20 0.81 4.92
N GLY A 53 1.92 -0.10 4.29
CA GLY A 53 3.31 0.03 3.92
C GLY A 53 3.45 0.16 2.40
N VAL A 54 4.38 0.99 1.95
CA VAL A 54 4.74 1.09 0.52
C VAL A 54 6.25 1.01 0.41
N LEU A 55 6.71 0.03 -0.36
CA LEU A 55 8.10 -0.06 -0.82
C LEU A 55 8.21 0.69 -2.14
N ARG A 56 9.12 1.65 -2.23
CA ARG A 56 9.37 2.42 -3.44
C ARG A 56 10.51 1.81 -4.25
N ASN A 57 10.54 2.14 -5.54
CA ASN A 57 11.57 1.68 -6.48
C ASN A 57 13.01 2.11 -6.10
N ASP A 58 13.16 3.15 -5.27
CA ASP A 58 14.45 3.59 -4.74
C ASP A 58 14.92 2.80 -3.51
N GLY A 59 14.13 1.82 -3.05
CA GLY A 59 14.39 1.00 -1.87
C GLY A 59 14.01 1.68 -0.55
N SER A 60 13.32 2.82 -0.55
CA SER A 60 12.74 3.39 0.66
C SER A 60 11.43 2.69 1.04
N PHE A 61 11.21 2.47 2.33
CA PHE A 61 9.99 1.87 2.87
C PHE A 61 9.31 2.83 3.85
N ALA A 62 8.09 3.25 3.51
CA ALA A 62 7.27 4.12 4.34
C ALA A 62 6.03 3.39 4.84
N VAL A 63 5.64 3.69 6.08
CA VAL A 63 4.44 3.12 6.70
C VAL A 63 3.58 4.25 7.26
N LYS A 64 2.26 4.09 7.17
CA LYS A 64 1.31 4.86 7.97
C LYS A 64 0.39 3.94 8.75
N GLU A 65 -0.15 4.47 9.83
CA GLU A 65 -1.06 3.79 10.75
C GLU A 65 -2.38 4.57 10.85
N GLY A 66 -3.51 3.86 10.87
CA GLY A 66 -4.84 4.45 10.94
C GLY A 66 -5.50 4.59 9.56
N THR A 67 -6.19 5.71 9.32
CA THR A 67 -7.03 5.89 8.13
C THR A 67 -6.22 6.00 6.83
N LEU A 68 -6.89 5.88 5.68
CA LEU A 68 -6.27 6.11 4.37
C LEU A 68 -5.69 7.53 4.20
N PHE A 69 -6.00 8.47 5.08
CA PHE A 69 -5.52 9.86 5.06
C PHE A 69 -4.47 10.16 6.14
N ALA A 70 -4.02 9.15 6.89
CA ALA A 70 -2.96 9.32 7.89
C ALA A 70 -1.62 9.72 7.25
N THR A 71 -0.75 10.31 8.07
CA THR A 71 0.59 10.74 7.66
C THR A 71 1.56 9.57 7.53
N TRP A 72 2.41 9.61 6.51
CA TRP A 72 3.47 8.63 6.30
C TRP A 72 4.65 8.86 7.24
N THR A 73 5.29 7.76 7.63
CA THR A 73 6.55 7.74 8.40
C THR A 73 7.53 6.81 7.68
N GLU A 74 8.68 7.35 7.25
CA GLU A 74 9.77 6.56 6.70
C GLU A 74 10.33 5.60 7.77
N GLN A 75 10.42 4.32 7.45
CA GLN A 75 10.90 3.29 8.38
C GLN A 75 12.33 2.87 8.06
N SER A 76 12.70 2.77 6.78
CA SER A 76 14.00 2.30 6.35
C SER A 76 14.32 2.70 4.91
N GLY A 77 15.60 2.61 4.53
CA GLY A 77 16.09 2.69 3.16
C GLY A 77 16.91 1.44 2.79
N GLY A 78 17.13 1.21 1.49
CA GLY A 78 17.84 0.03 0.99
C GLY A 78 17.07 -1.29 1.18
N VAL A 79 15.74 -1.22 1.24
CA VAL A 79 14.84 -2.36 1.39
C VAL A 79 14.62 -3.01 0.01
N SER A 80 14.72 -4.34 -0.05
CA SER A 80 14.42 -5.11 -1.26
C SER A 80 13.08 -5.84 -1.22
N ALA A 81 12.54 -6.04 -0.01
CA ALA A 81 11.24 -6.63 0.26
C ALA A 81 10.80 -6.19 1.67
N ALA A 82 9.51 -6.00 1.87
CA ALA A 82 8.89 -5.74 3.16
C ALA A 82 7.70 -6.69 3.34
N ASP A 83 7.27 -6.90 4.57
CA ASP A 83 6.03 -7.61 4.88
C ASP A 83 5.44 -6.97 6.15
N LEU A 84 4.17 -6.59 6.10
CA LEU A 84 3.43 -6.17 7.29
C LEU A 84 2.58 -7.33 7.79
N THR A 85 3.07 -8.01 8.83
CA THR A 85 2.36 -9.19 9.39
C THR A 85 0.90 -8.90 9.66
N HIS A 86 0.00 -9.70 9.06
CA HIS A 86 -1.40 -9.70 9.43
C HIS A 86 -1.53 -10.20 10.88
N ARG A 87 -1.99 -9.34 11.79
CA ARG A 87 -2.38 -9.71 13.15
C ARG A 87 -3.86 -9.47 13.34
#